data_AF-A0A1C2C6Q0-F1
#
_entry.id   AF-A0A1C2C6Q0-F1
#
_cell.length_a   1.000
_cell.length_b   1.000
_cell.length_c   1.000
_cell.angle_alpha   90.00
_cell.angle_beta   90.00
_cell.angle_gamma   90.00
#
_symmetry.space_group_name_H-M   'P 1'
#
loop_
_entity.id
_entity.type
_entity.pdbx_description
1 polymer ?
#
loop_
_entity_poly.entity_id
_entity_poly.type
_entity_poly.pdbx_seq_one_letter_code
_entity_poly.pdbx_strand_id
1 'polypeptide(L)'
;MPATQTIKQQCAALRADIDSLIQQPDYDVARVADLVEQLNQHLCQSVPPQDNIESFALFLQQNLDWLQATMAKLSADRDAVAGNMLEIKKGQRARHSYGQHN
;
A
#
# COMPACT_ATOMS: atom_id res chain seq x y z
N MET A 1 25.35 -15.59 -8.59
CA MET A 1 24.65 -14.57 -7.77
C MET A 1 23.72 -15.33 -6.82
N PRO A 2 23.81 -15.16 -5.49
CA PRO A 2 23.00 -15.94 -4.56
C PRO A 2 21.52 -15.51 -4.63
N ALA A 3 20.60 -16.48 -4.67
CA ALA A 3 19.16 -16.27 -4.83
C ALA A 3 18.56 -15.28 -3.80
N THR A 4 19.10 -15.28 -2.59
CA THR A 4 18.72 -14.36 -1.50
C THR A 4 18.98 -12.89 -1.81
N GLN A 5 20.08 -12.58 -2.52
CA GLN A 5 20.41 -11.22 -2.90
C GLN A 5 19.44 -10.69 -3.96
N THR A 6 19.00 -11.56 -4.86
CA THR A 6 17.98 -11.26 -5.87
C THR A 6 16.63 -10.96 -5.23
N ILE A 7 16.20 -11.72 -4.22
CA ILE A 7 14.92 -11.49 -3.52
C ILE A 7 14.93 -10.16 -2.77
N LYS A 8 16.02 -9.84 -2.04
CA LYS A 8 16.15 -8.56 -1.34
C LYS A 8 16.02 -7.36 -2.30
N GLN A 9 16.61 -7.46 -3.48
CA GLN A 9 16.53 -6.44 -4.52
C GLN A 9 15.13 -6.35 -5.14
N GLN A 10 14.47 -7.48 -5.41
CA GLN A 10 13.10 -7.52 -5.91
C GLN A 10 12.12 -6.88 -4.92
N CYS A 11 12.20 -7.22 -3.63
CA CYS A 11 11.38 -6.58 -2.60
C CYS A 11 11.64 -5.08 -2.49
N ALA A 12 12.90 -4.64 -2.61
CA ALA A 12 13.23 -3.22 -2.60
C ALA A 12 12.65 -2.47 -3.80
N ALA A 13 12.72 -3.06 -5.00
CA ALA A 13 12.13 -2.49 -6.21
C ALA A 13 10.60 -2.40 -6.11
N LEU A 14 9.93 -3.47 -5.68
CA LEU A 14 8.48 -3.48 -5.50
C LEU A 14 8.01 -2.44 -4.48
N ARG A 15 8.74 -2.27 -3.37
CA ARG A 15 8.42 -1.20 -2.40
C ARG A 15 8.54 0.18 -3.02
N ALA A 16 9.61 0.45 -3.78
CA ALA A 16 9.80 1.73 -4.46
C ALA A 16 8.70 1.99 -5.51
N ASP A 17 8.29 0.97 -6.26
CA ASP A 17 7.21 1.07 -7.23
C ASP A 17 5.86 1.38 -6.56
N ILE A 18 5.57 0.69 -5.44
CA ILE A 18 4.37 0.96 -4.63
C ILE A 18 4.41 2.39 -4.08
N ASP A 19 5.53 2.79 -3.48
CA ASP A 19 5.71 4.14 -2.93
C ASP A 19 5.53 5.21 -4.01
N SER A 20 6.08 5.00 -5.21
CA SER A 20 5.90 5.93 -6.33
C SER A 20 4.45 5.98 -6.82
N LEU A 21 3.73 4.86 -6.81
CA LEU A 21 2.36 4.78 -7.28
C LEU A 21 1.40 5.49 -6.31
N ILE A 22 1.53 5.23 -5.01
CA ILE A 22 0.65 5.81 -3.97
C ILE A 22 0.89 7.31 -3.71
N GLN A 23 1.88 7.92 -4.35
CA GLN A 23 2.10 9.38 -4.32
C GLN A 23 1.38 10.09 -5.46
N GLN A 24 0.89 9.35 -6.46
CA GLN A 24 0.16 9.93 -7.58
C GLN A 24 -1.29 10.24 -7.16
N PRO A 25 -1.88 11.35 -7.60
CA PRO A 25 -3.31 11.56 -7.45
C PRO A 25 -4.07 10.49 -8.26
N ASP A 26 -5.19 10.02 -7.72
CA ASP A 26 -6.05 9.01 -8.36
C ASP A 26 -5.32 7.73 -8.79
N TYR A 27 -4.35 7.28 -7.98
CA TYR A 27 -3.59 6.07 -8.26
C TYR A 27 -4.49 4.83 -8.38
N ASP A 28 -4.06 3.89 -9.23
CA ASP A 28 -4.78 2.63 -9.44
C ASP A 28 -4.61 1.70 -8.23
N VAL A 29 -5.66 1.61 -7.42
CA VAL A 29 -5.73 0.76 -6.22
C VAL A 29 -5.57 -0.72 -6.58
N ALA A 30 -6.10 -1.18 -7.71
CA ALA A 30 -5.96 -2.57 -8.14
C ALA A 30 -4.50 -2.87 -8.45
N ARG A 31 -3.81 -1.95 -9.13
CA ARG A 31 -2.38 -2.08 -9.39
C ARG A 31 -1.54 -2.09 -8.11
N VAL A 32 -1.89 -1.27 -7.11
CA VAL A 32 -1.23 -1.31 -5.79
C VAL A 32 -1.42 -2.67 -5.13
N ALA A 33 -2.63 -3.23 -5.16
CA ALA A 33 -2.92 -4.54 -4.60
C ALA A 33 -2.08 -5.66 -5.26
N ASP A 34 -1.99 -5.65 -6.60
CA ASP A 34 -1.18 -6.61 -7.36
C ASP A 34 0.32 -6.54 -6.98
N LEU A 35 0.85 -5.33 -6.80
CA LEU A 35 2.25 -5.12 -6.43
C LEU A 35 2.53 -5.58 -4.99
N VAL A 36 1.59 -5.32 -4.07
CA VAL A 36 1.66 -5.80 -2.68
C VAL A 36 1.59 -7.33 -2.63
N GLU A 37 0.74 -7.95 -3.45
CA GLU A 37 0.67 -9.41 -3.53
C GLU A 37 1.98 -10.02 -4.03
N GLN A 38 2.58 -9.45 -5.08
CA GLN A 38 3.90 -9.87 -5.57
C GLN A 38 4.98 -9.71 -4.49
N LEU A 39 4.98 -8.60 -3.76
CA LEU A 39 5.90 -8.39 -2.64
C LEU A 39 5.72 -9.47 -1.56
N ASN A 40 4.47 -9.77 -1.22
CA ASN A 40 4.15 -10.79 -0.22
C ASN A 40 4.62 -12.19 -0.66
N GLN A 41 4.45 -12.54 -1.94
CA GLN A 41 4.97 -13.79 -2.49
C GLN A 41 6.50 -13.90 -2.32
N HIS A 42 7.24 -12.82 -2.58
CA HIS A 42 8.69 -12.80 -2.38
C HIS A 42 9.10 -12.87 -0.90
N LEU A 43 8.35 -12.24 0.01
CA LEU A 43 8.62 -12.28 1.45
C LEU A 43 8.28 -13.63 2.09
N CYS A 44 7.24 -14.30 1.59
CA CYS A 44 6.81 -15.62 2.07
C CYS A 44 7.56 -16.78 1.42
N GLN A 45 8.28 -16.57 0.32
CA GLN A 45 9.22 -17.56 -0.20
C GLN A 45 10.27 -17.83 0.87
N SER A 46 10.22 -19.03 1.47
CA SER A 46 11.17 -19.47 2.47
C SER A 46 12.56 -19.54 1.86
N VAL A 47 13.30 -18.45 1.98
CA VAL A 47 14.75 -18.47 1.81
C VAL A 47 15.28 -19.09 3.09
N PRO A 48 15.81 -20.32 3.07
CA PRO A 48 16.51 -20.83 4.24
C PRO A 48 17.59 -19.81 4.59
N PRO A 49 17.77 -19.42 5.87
CA PRO A 49 18.77 -18.46 6.28
C PRO A 49 20.16 -19.07 6.09
N GLN A 50 20.60 -19.13 4.84
CA GLN A 50 21.92 -19.58 4.46
C GLN A 50 22.81 -18.35 4.58
N ASP A 51 23.72 -18.46 5.55
CA ASP A 51 24.90 -17.63 5.81
C ASP A 51 24.78 -16.46 6.79
N ASN A 52 23.61 -15.85 7.05
CA ASN A 52 23.49 -14.81 8.09
C ASN A 52 22.06 -14.56 8.61
N ILE A 53 21.73 -15.13 9.78
CA ILE A 53 20.42 -15.00 10.44
C ILE A 53 20.11 -13.54 10.81
N GLU A 54 21.08 -12.77 11.30
CA GLU A 54 20.88 -11.37 11.71
C GLU A 54 20.54 -10.48 10.53
N SER A 55 21.25 -10.63 9.40
CA SER A 55 20.98 -9.89 8.17
C SER A 55 19.60 -10.24 7.58
N PHE A 56 19.13 -11.48 7.80
CA PHE A 56 17.80 -11.89 7.37
C PHE A 56 16.71 -11.35 8.31
N ALA A 57 16.92 -11.40 9.61
CA ALA A 57 16.02 -10.81 10.60
C ALA A 57 15.85 -9.30 10.38
N LEU A 58 16.94 -8.57 10.15
CA LEU A 58 16.90 -7.14 9.82
C LEU A 58 16.11 -6.88 8.53
N PHE A 59 16.31 -7.71 7.49
CA PHE A 59 15.55 -7.60 6.26
C PHE A 59 14.05 -7.78 6.50
N LEU A 60 13.63 -8.79 7.26
CA LEU A 60 12.22 -8.99 7.60
C LEU A 60 11.65 -7.82 8.40
N GLN A 61 12.40 -7.33 9.39
CA GLN A 61 11.99 -6.18 10.20
C GLN A 61 11.78 -4.93 9.34
N GLN A 62 12.71 -4.61 8.43
CA GLN A 62 12.57 -3.48 7.52
C GLN A 62 11.35 -3.59 6.59
N ASN A 63 10.95 -4.80 6.21
CA ASN A 63 9.73 -5.00 5.41
C ASN A 63 8.48 -4.85 6.28
N LEU A 64 8.51 -5.32 7.52
CA LEU A 64 7.41 -5.14 8.47
C LEU A 64 7.17 -3.66 8.76
N ASP A 65 8.22 -2.91 9.08
CA ASP A 65 8.15 -1.47 9.37
C ASP A 65 7.57 -0.71 8.17
N TRP A 66 8.01 -1.04 6.95
CA TRP A 66 7.49 -0.45 5.73
C TRP A 66 6.00 -0.80 5.51
N LEU A 67 5.59 -2.06 5.69
CA LEU A 67 4.20 -2.48 5.55
C LEU A 67 3.28 -1.73 6.52
N GLN A 68 3.72 -1.54 7.76
CA GLN A 68 2.96 -0.78 8.77
C GLN A 68 2.79 0.69 8.36
N ALA A 69 3.86 1.34 7.89
CA ALA A 69 3.81 2.72 7.42
C ALA A 69 2.89 2.88 6.19
N THR A 70 3.02 1.97 5.21
CA THR A 70 2.19 1.97 4.00
C THR A 70 0.72 1.72 4.34
N MET A 71 0.41 0.80 5.25
CA MET A 71 -0.95 0.52 5.71
C MET A 71 -1.58 1.74 6.41
N ALA A 72 -0.81 2.45 7.23
CA ALA A 72 -1.27 3.68 7.87
C ALA A 72 -1.63 4.76 6.84
N LYS A 73 -0.80 4.93 5.81
CA LYS A 73 -1.08 5.87 4.71
C LYS A 73 -2.35 5.50 3.93
N LEU A 74 -2.47 4.25 3.48
CA LEU A 74 -3.65 3.78 2.75
C LEU A 74 -4.94 3.87 3.59
N SER A 75 -4.83 3.69 4.91
CA SER A 75 -5.97 3.87 5.83
C SER A 75 -6.40 5.32 5.92
N ALA A 76 -5.46 6.26 5.97
CA ALA A 76 -5.74 7.69 5.95
C ALA A 76 -6.40 8.12 4.62
N ASP A 77 -5.92 7.60 3.48
CA ASP A 77 -6.52 7.84 2.17
C ASP A 77 -7.98 7.35 2.12
N ARG A 78 -8.23 6.13 2.60
CA ARG A 78 -9.60 5.58 2.72
C ARG A 78 -10.52 6.48 3.54
N ASP A 79 -10.05 6.95 4.69
CA ASP A 79 -10.85 7.77 5.59
C ASP A 79 -11.14 9.15 4.98
N ALA A 80 -10.18 9.73 4.24
CA ALA A 80 -10.37 10.96 3.49
C ALA A 80 -11.43 10.81 2.39
N VAL A 81 -11.39 9.70 1.63
CA VAL A 81 -12.42 9.38 0.62
C VAL A 81 -13.79 9.22 1.26
N ALA A 82 -13.89 8.52 2.40
CA ALA A 82 -15.15 8.37 3.12
C ALA A 82 -15.72 9.73 3.58
N GLY A 83 -14.85 10.62 4.09
CA GLY A 83 -15.23 12.00 4.44
C GLY A 83 -15.77 12.78 3.24
N ASN A 84 -15.06 12.73 2.11
CA ASN A 84 -15.48 13.40 0.87
C ASN A 84 -16.83 12.88 0.37
N MET A 85 -17.07 11.56 0.42
CA MET A 85 -18.35 10.97 0.03
C MET A 85 -19.51 11.45 0.91
N LEU A 86 -19.29 11.62 2.22
CA LEU A 86 -20.31 12.15 3.14
C LEU A 86 -20.69 13.59 2.80
N GLU A 87 -19.71 14.43 2.52
CA GLU A 87 -19.95 15.83 2.13
C GLU A 87 -20.69 15.93 0.79
N ILE A 88 -20.35 15.08 -0.20
CA ILE A 88 -21.09 14.99 -1.46
C ILE A 88 -22.56 14.61 -1.20
N LYS A 89 -22.82 13.58 -0.38
CA LYS A 89 -24.18 13.15 -0.03
C LYS A 89 -24.97 14.25 0.67
N LYS A 90 -24.35 14.99 1.60
CA LYS A 90 -24.98 16.15 2.28
C LYS A 90 -25.31 17.25 1.26
N GLY A 91 -24.38 17.59 0.38
CA GLY A 91 -24.58 18.60 -0.67
C GLY A 91 -25.70 18.24 -1.65
N GLN A 92 -25.79 16.96 -2.05
CA GLN A 92 -26.89 16.45 -2.87
C GLN A 92 -28.24 16.57 -2.16
N ARG A 93 -28.31 16.22 -0.87
CA ARG A 93 -29.53 16.31 -0.07
C ARG A 93 -29.99 17.76 0.11
N ALA A 94 -29.07 18.70 0.36
CA ALA A 94 -29.37 20.12 0.44
C ALA A 94 -29.96 20.65 -0.88
N ARG A 95 -29.30 20.37 -2.02
CA ARG A 95 -29.79 20.78 -3.35
C ARG A 95 -31.17 20.22 -3.69
N HIS A 96 -31.44 18.96 -3.34
CA HIS A 96 -32.74 18.34 -3.57
C HIS A 96 -33.85 18.97 -2.72
N SER A 97 -33.54 19.35 -1.47
CA SER A 97 -34.48 20.05 -0.58
C SER A 97 -34.86 21.45 -1.08
N TYR A 98 -33.91 22.19 -1.68
CA TYR A 98 -34.19 23.51 -2.27
C TYR A 98 -34.93 23.41 -3.61
N GLY A 99 -34.74 22.34 -4.38
CA GLY A 99 -35.43 22.12 -5.66
C GLY A 99 -36.90 21.69 -5.55
N GLN A 100 -37.36 21.23 -4.39
CA GLN A 100 -38.77 20.87 -4.13
C GLN A 100 -39.61 21.99 -3.50
N HIS A 101 -39.01 23.14 -3.21
CA HIS A 101 -39.66 24.27 -2.54
C HIS A 101 -40.00 25.46 -3.45
N ASN A 102 -39.96 25.28 -4.78
CA ASN A 102 -40.41 26.27 -5.78
C ASN A 102 -41.52 25.70 -6.68
#